data_AF-A0A924M7Q2-F1
#
_entry.id   AF-A0A924M7Q2-F1
#
_cell.length_a   1.000
_cell.length_b   1.000
_cell.length_c   1.000
_cell.angle_alpha   90.00
_cell.angle_beta   90.00
_cell.angle_gamma   90.00
#
_symmetry.space_group_name_H-M   'P 1'
#
loop_
_entity.id
_entity.type
_entity.pdbx_description
1 polymer ?
#
loop_
_entity_poly.entity_id
_entity_poly.type
_entity_poly.pdbx_seq_one_letter_code
_entity_poly.pdbx_strand_id
1 'polypeptide(L)'
;MKKLIIGLVAALGLAAGVHANEGGLAWDKAPNKTNDMAALQNGAKIFVNNCLNCHSAAYMRFNRLKDIGLTEQQIKENLLFTTDKVGDTMKVAMDPKNAKDWFGGVPPDLTLVARSRADFSKGSGA
;
A
#
# COMPACT_ATOMS: atom_id res chain seq x y z
N MET A 1 59.50 -5.84 2.36
CA MET A 1 58.65 -4.61 2.40
C MET A 1 57.98 -4.31 1.07
N LYS A 2 58.70 -4.22 -0.07
CA LYS A 2 58.12 -3.87 -1.38
C LYS A 2 56.97 -4.79 -1.85
N LYS A 3 57.06 -6.10 -1.62
CA LYS A 3 56.00 -7.08 -1.94
C LYS A 3 54.74 -6.93 -1.06
N LEU A 4 54.91 -6.49 0.19
CA LEU A 4 53.80 -6.23 1.10
C LEU A 4 53.07 -4.94 0.72
N ILE A 5 53.80 -3.91 0.30
CA ILE A 5 53.23 -2.64 -0.19
C ILE A 5 52.42 -2.88 -1.47
N ILE A 6 52.94 -3.68 -2.41
CA ILE A 6 52.21 -4.03 -3.65
C ILE A 6 50.94 -4.82 -3.34
N GLY A 7 51.01 -5.80 -2.42
CA GLY A 7 49.83 -6.56 -1.98
C GLY A 7 48.76 -5.68 -1.33
N LEU A 8 49.18 -4.71 -0.51
CA LEU A 8 48.26 -3.79 0.17
C LEU A 8 47.57 -2.85 -0.84
N VAL A 9 48.33 -2.31 -1.81
CA VAL A 9 47.77 -1.44 -2.87
C VAL A 9 46.78 -2.20 -3.75
N ALA A 10 47.07 -3.45 -4.10
CA ALA A 10 46.16 -4.29 -4.87
C ALA A 10 44.85 -4.60 -4.09
N ALA A 11 44.95 -4.87 -2.78
CA ALA A 11 43.79 -5.12 -1.93
C ALA A 11 42.90 -3.87 -1.77
N LEU A 12 43.51 -2.68 -1.59
CA LEU A 12 42.77 -1.41 -1.55
C LEU A 12 42.11 -1.04 -2.88
N GLY A 13 42.76 -1.36 -4.02
CA GLY A 13 42.20 -1.18 -5.35
C GLY A 13 40.95 -2.03 -5.61
N LEU A 14 40.91 -3.25 -5.06
CA LEU A 14 39.75 -4.15 -5.15
C LEU A 14 38.59 -3.73 -4.22
N ALA A 15 38.88 -3.09 -3.09
CA ALA A 15 37.88 -2.61 -2.14
C ALA A 15 37.19 -1.30 -2.58
N ALA A 16 37.84 -0.49 -3.45
CA ALA A 16 37.34 0.82 -3.86
C ALA A 16 36.09 0.78 -4.77
N GLY A 17 35.71 -0.40 -5.31
CA GLY A 17 34.58 -0.56 -6.22
C GLY A 17 33.27 -1.07 -5.59
N VAL A 18 33.27 -1.41 -4.29
CA VAL A 18 32.07 -1.96 -3.64
C VAL A 18 31.22 -0.81 -3.10
N HIS A 19 30.38 -0.24 -3.96
CA HIS A 19 29.34 0.70 -3.52
C HIS A 19 28.18 -0.08 -2.88
N ALA A 20 27.97 0.10 -1.57
CA ALA A 20 26.75 -0.36 -0.92
C ALA A 20 25.56 0.45 -1.49
N ASN A 21 24.67 -0.21 -2.23
CA ASN A 21 23.41 0.40 -2.65
C ASN A 21 22.41 0.32 -1.49
N GLU A 22 22.55 1.23 -0.53
CA GLU A 22 21.63 1.38 0.60
C GLU A 22 20.30 2.05 0.20
N GLY A 23 20.22 2.60 -1.02
CA GLY A 23 19.07 3.33 -1.53
C GLY A 23 17.87 2.47 -1.91
N GLY A 24 18.03 1.14 -2.03
CA GLY A 24 16.98 0.23 -2.48
C GLY A 24 16.50 0.51 -3.91
N LEU A 25 15.37 -0.09 -4.30
CA LEU A 25 14.75 0.21 -5.60
C LEU A 25 14.24 1.66 -5.64
N ALA A 26 14.42 2.32 -6.78
CA ALA A 26 13.82 3.63 -7.02
C ALA A 26 12.30 3.51 -7.05
N TRP A 27 11.60 4.43 -6.38
CA TRP A 27 10.14 4.44 -6.34
C TRP A 27 9.59 5.27 -7.49
N ASP A 28 8.55 4.76 -8.14
CA ASP A 28 7.74 5.58 -9.02
C ASP A 28 7.03 6.68 -8.22
N LYS A 29 6.84 7.84 -8.84
CA LYS A 29 6.11 8.94 -8.24
C LYS A 29 4.63 8.77 -8.54
N ALA A 30 3.83 8.65 -7.48
CA ALA A 30 2.39 8.70 -7.63
C ALA A 30 1.94 10.07 -8.16
N PRO A 31 0.88 10.09 -8.99
CA PRO A 31 0.34 11.34 -9.50
C PRO A 31 -0.31 12.15 -8.36
N ASN A 32 -0.16 13.47 -8.37
CA ASN A 32 -0.74 14.36 -7.36
C ASN A 32 -2.27 14.51 -7.56
N LYS A 33 -3.01 13.48 -7.17
CA LYS A 33 -4.46 13.34 -7.40
C LYS A 33 -5.26 13.13 -6.10
N THR A 34 -4.65 13.42 -4.95
CA THR A 34 -5.27 13.21 -3.63
C THR A 34 -6.51 14.06 -3.38
N ASN A 35 -6.71 15.13 -4.16
CA ASN A 35 -7.87 16.02 -4.09
C ASN A 35 -8.74 15.96 -5.37
N ASP A 36 -8.44 15.05 -6.30
CA ASP A 36 -9.19 14.88 -7.55
C ASP A 36 -10.37 13.93 -7.31
N MET A 37 -11.59 14.47 -7.29
CA MET A 37 -12.79 13.70 -6.93
C MET A 37 -13.03 12.52 -7.88
N ALA A 38 -12.77 12.70 -9.18
CA ALA A 38 -12.95 11.61 -10.15
C ALA A 38 -11.94 10.48 -9.91
N ALA A 39 -10.68 10.84 -9.62
CA ALA A 39 -9.66 9.87 -9.26
C ALA A 39 -10.00 9.13 -7.95
N LEU A 40 -10.49 9.84 -6.93
CA LEU A 40 -10.88 9.26 -5.64
C LEU A 40 -12.08 8.31 -5.79
N GLN A 41 -13.10 8.70 -6.56
CA GLN A 41 -14.27 7.85 -6.84
C GLN A 41 -13.87 6.60 -7.61
N ASN A 42 -13.00 6.74 -8.61
CA ASN A 42 -12.46 5.59 -9.35
C ASN A 42 -11.63 4.68 -8.43
N GLY A 43 -10.81 5.25 -7.54
CA GLY A 43 -10.07 4.50 -6.53
C GLY A 43 -10.98 3.72 -5.59
N ALA A 44 -12.07 4.33 -5.10
CA ALA A 44 -13.06 3.67 -4.27
C ALA A 44 -13.72 2.48 -5.00
N LYS A 45 -14.08 2.66 -6.28
CA LYS A 45 -14.58 1.58 -7.13
C LYS A 45 -13.57 0.44 -7.25
N ILE A 46 -12.31 0.74 -7.57
CA ILE A 46 -11.26 -0.28 -7.72
C ILE A 46 -11.07 -1.05 -6.43
N PHE A 47 -10.94 -0.33 -5.30
CA PHE A 47 -10.74 -0.93 -3.99
C PHE A 47 -11.88 -1.88 -3.62
N VAL A 48 -13.13 -1.43 -3.71
CA VAL A 48 -14.30 -2.24 -3.35
C VAL A 48 -14.43 -3.48 -4.24
N ASN A 49 -14.24 -3.34 -5.55
CA ASN A 49 -14.46 -4.44 -6.49
C ASN A 49 -13.31 -5.47 -6.50
N ASN A 50 -12.08 -5.08 -6.16
CA ASN A 50 -10.91 -5.93 -6.37
C ASN A 50 -10.11 -6.20 -5.10
N CYS A 51 -10.11 -5.28 -4.13
CA CYS A 51 -9.27 -5.36 -2.94
C CYS A 51 -10.08 -5.83 -1.72
N LEU A 52 -11.31 -5.33 -1.57
CA LEU A 52 -12.17 -5.55 -0.40
C LEU A 52 -12.64 -7.00 -0.23
N ASN A 53 -12.33 -7.90 -1.17
CA ASN A 53 -12.59 -9.33 -0.99
C ASN A 53 -11.53 -10.01 -0.10
N CYS A 54 -10.33 -9.44 -0.02
CA CYS A 54 -9.22 -9.96 0.79
C CYS A 54 -8.76 -8.97 1.86
N HIS A 55 -8.74 -7.67 1.54
CA HIS A 55 -8.20 -6.62 2.40
C HIS A 55 -9.31 -5.76 2.99
N SER A 56 -9.35 -5.65 4.31
CA SER A 56 -10.26 -4.72 4.98
C SER A 56 -9.74 -3.28 4.89
N ALA A 57 -10.66 -2.32 5.00
CA ALA A 57 -10.40 -0.97 5.46
C ALA A 57 -11.26 -0.74 6.71
N ALA A 58 -10.92 -1.44 7.78
CA ALA A 58 -11.76 -1.63 8.96
C ALA A 58 -12.11 -0.35 9.72
N TYR A 59 -11.36 0.74 9.50
CA TYR A 59 -11.67 2.05 10.10
C TYR A 59 -12.34 3.02 9.12
N MET A 60 -12.64 2.59 7.90
CA MET A 60 -13.41 3.34 6.91
C MET A 60 -14.85 2.84 6.86
N ARG A 61 -15.81 3.76 6.94
CA ARG A 61 -17.24 3.48 6.73
C ARG A 61 -17.64 3.83 5.31
N PHE A 62 -18.59 3.08 4.74
CA PHE A 62 -19.11 3.34 3.39
C PHE A 62 -19.69 4.77 3.27
N ASN A 63 -20.33 5.29 4.30
CA ASN A 63 -20.89 6.65 4.30
C ASN A 63 -19.84 7.77 4.17
N ARG A 64 -18.56 7.50 4.44
CA ARG A 64 -17.46 8.46 4.25
C ARG A 64 -17.14 8.66 2.76
N LEU A 65 -17.59 7.76 1.89
CA LEU A 65 -17.49 7.97 0.44
C LEU A 65 -18.33 9.18 -0.05
N LYS A 66 -19.21 9.72 0.79
CA LYS A 66 -19.85 11.02 0.54
C LYS A 66 -18.87 12.19 0.53
N ASP A 67 -17.74 12.08 1.24
CA ASP A 67 -16.69 13.12 1.23
C ASP A 67 -16.05 13.28 -0.14
N ILE A 68 -16.10 12.23 -0.97
CA ILE A 68 -15.59 12.24 -2.34
C ILE A 68 -16.70 12.45 -3.37
N GLY A 69 -17.87 12.95 -2.94
CA GLY A 69 -18.97 13.35 -3.81
C GLY A 69 -19.92 12.25 -4.26
N LEU A 70 -19.83 11.03 -3.71
CA LEU A 70 -20.80 9.97 -3.99
C LEU A 70 -22.09 10.18 -3.19
N THR A 71 -23.24 9.90 -3.81
CA THR A 71 -24.53 9.89 -3.09
C THR A 71 -24.70 8.58 -2.32
N GLU A 72 -25.56 8.60 -1.29
CA GLU A 72 -25.89 7.38 -0.55
C GLU A 72 -26.48 6.29 -1.45
N GLN A 73 -27.27 6.69 -2.45
CA GLN A 73 -27.84 5.77 -3.44
C GLN A 73 -26.75 5.13 -4.29
N GLN A 74 -25.80 5.92 -4.82
CA GLN A 74 -24.68 5.39 -5.60
C GLN A 74 -23.84 4.40 -4.80
N ILE A 75 -23.61 4.69 -3.51
CA ILE A 75 -22.86 3.79 -2.61
C ILE A 75 -23.61 2.48 -2.43
N LYS A 76 -24.90 2.52 -2.11
CA LYS A 76 -25.74 1.33 -1.92
C LYS A 76 -25.81 0.46 -3.17
N GLU A 77 -26.03 1.08 -4.33
CA GLU A 77 -26.23 0.37 -5.59
C GLU A 77 -24.94 -0.24 -6.15
N ASN A 78 -23.78 0.38 -5.90
CA ASN A 78 -22.54 0.04 -6.64
C ASN A 78 -21.37 -0.41 -5.78
N LEU A 79 -21.38 -0.20 -4.47
CA LEU A 79 -20.20 -0.40 -3.63
C LEU A 79 -20.46 -1.24 -2.37
N LEU A 80 -21.72 -1.47 -2.03
CA LEU A 80 -22.12 -2.05 -0.75
C LEU A 80 -22.35 -3.57 -0.89
N PHE A 81 -21.31 -4.30 -1.29
CA PHE A 81 -21.40 -5.74 -1.58
C PHE A 81 -21.22 -6.65 -0.36
N THR A 82 -20.62 -6.13 0.72
CA THR A 82 -20.21 -6.92 1.89
C THR A 82 -21.06 -6.66 3.16
N THR A 83 -22.08 -5.81 3.07
CA THR A 83 -22.99 -5.44 4.16
C THR A 83 -24.34 -5.00 3.56
N ASP A 84 -25.29 -4.55 4.39
CA ASP A 84 -26.54 -3.91 3.99
C ASP A 84 -26.64 -2.45 4.44
N LYS A 85 -25.70 -1.98 5.28
CA LYS A 85 -25.77 -0.67 5.93
C LYS A 85 -24.64 0.25 5.47
N VAL A 86 -25.00 1.44 5.00
CA VAL A 86 -24.02 2.46 4.59
C VAL A 86 -23.17 2.97 5.76
N GLY A 87 -23.66 2.83 7.00
CA GLY A 87 -22.93 3.19 8.21
C GLY A 87 -21.87 2.17 8.64
N ASP A 88 -21.84 0.99 8.02
CA ASP A 88 -20.91 -0.07 8.39
C ASP A 88 -19.51 0.19 7.83
N THR A 89 -18.55 -0.47 8.45
CA THR A 89 -17.14 -0.44 8.06
C THR A 89 -16.86 -1.43 6.93
N MET A 90 -15.84 -1.13 6.11
CA MET A 90 -15.37 -1.99 5.03
C MET A 90 -14.54 -3.15 5.59
N LYS A 91 -15.20 -4.20 6.08
CA LYS A 91 -14.55 -5.41 6.60
C LYS A 91 -14.81 -6.60 5.69
N VAL A 92 -13.81 -7.48 5.59
CA VAL A 92 -13.95 -8.78 4.96
C VAL A 92 -14.49 -9.79 5.96
N ALA A 93 -15.24 -10.79 5.49
CA ALA A 93 -15.79 -11.86 6.33
C ALA A 93 -14.80 -13.01 6.60
N MET A 94 -13.56 -12.90 6.10
CA MET A 94 -12.56 -13.96 6.18
C MET A 94 -12.10 -14.21 7.62
N ASP A 95 -12.18 -15.46 8.05
CA ASP A 95 -11.64 -15.89 9.35
C ASP A 95 -10.09 -15.86 9.34
N PRO A 96 -9.43 -15.31 10.37
CA PRO A 96 -7.97 -15.20 10.41
C PRO A 96 -7.21 -16.53 10.35
N LYS A 97 -7.77 -17.61 10.90
CA LYS A 97 -7.15 -18.94 10.84
C LYS A 97 -7.17 -19.45 9.42
N ASN A 98 -8.33 -19.39 8.76
CA ASN A 98 -8.47 -19.75 7.36
C ASN A 98 -7.55 -18.89 6.45
N ALA A 99 -7.46 -17.59 6.71
CA ALA A 99 -6.58 -16.70 5.96
C ALA A 99 -5.11 -17.15 6.06
N LYS A 100 -4.65 -17.49 7.27
CA LYS A 100 -3.29 -18.00 7.48
C LYS A 100 -3.06 -19.32 6.75
N ASP A 101 -4.04 -20.23 6.79
CA ASP A 101 -3.94 -21.54 6.14
C ASP A 101 -3.93 -21.42 4.60
N TRP A 102 -4.69 -20.48 4.03
CA TRP A 102 -4.81 -20.30 2.57
C TRP A 102 -3.72 -19.43 1.95
N PHE A 103 -3.30 -18.35 2.64
CA PHE A 103 -2.39 -17.34 2.10
C PHE A 103 -1.03 -17.28 2.81
N GLY A 104 -0.80 -18.12 3.82
CA GLY A 104 0.40 -18.08 4.67
C GLY A 104 0.40 -16.94 5.70
N GLY A 105 -0.65 -16.11 5.72
CA GLY A 105 -0.81 -15.00 6.65
C GLY A 105 -2.16 -14.31 6.49
N VAL A 106 -2.52 -13.45 7.44
CA VAL A 106 -3.74 -12.64 7.35
C VAL A 106 -3.46 -11.46 6.41
N PRO A 107 -4.24 -11.24 5.34
CA PRO A 107 -4.10 -10.06 4.50
C PRO A 107 -4.16 -8.77 5.35
N PRO A 108 -3.20 -7.85 5.19
CA PRO A 108 -3.16 -6.63 5.99
C PRO A 108 -4.37 -5.74 5.75
N ASP A 109 -4.80 -5.03 6.79
CA ASP A 109 -5.77 -3.94 6.67
C ASP A 109 -5.13 -2.75 5.94
N LEU A 110 -5.88 -2.17 4.99
CA LEU A 110 -5.40 -1.11 4.13
C LEU A 110 -5.82 0.29 4.56
N THR A 111 -6.52 0.47 5.69
CA THR A 111 -7.02 1.79 6.12
C THR A 111 -5.93 2.85 6.16
N LEU A 112 -4.73 2.49 6.64
CA LEU A 112 -3.59 3.40 6.76
C LEU A 112 -2.36 2.91 5.99
N VAL A 113 -2.54 2.07 4.97
CA VAL A 113 -1.41 1.43 4.28
C VAL A 113 -0.44 2.46 3.69
N ALA A 114 -0.97 3.49 3.01
CA ALA A 114 -0.18 4.55 2.39
C ALA A 114 0.70 5.30 3.40
N ARG A 115 0.24 5.48 4.64
CA ARG A 115 1.04 6.10 5.70
C ARG A 115 2.01 5.09 6.34
N SER A 116 1.57 3.86 6.56
CA SER A 116 2.38 2.80 7.18
C SER A 116 3.55 2.33 6.31
N ARG A 117 3.51 2.64 5.03
CA ARG A 117 4.55 2.32 4.04
C ARG A 117 5.25 3.55 3.49
N ALA A 118 4.92 4.75 3.99
CA ALA A 118 5.59 5.97 3.58
C ALA A 118 7.03 6.01 4.07
N ASP A 119 7.91 6.59 3.25
CA ASP A 119 9.29 6.89 3.60
C ASP A 119 9.49 8.40 3.55
N PHE A 120 10.21 8.96 4.54
CA PHE A 120 10.41 10.41 4.64
C PHE A 120 11.15 10.99 3.44
N SER A 121 12.08 10.23 2.85
CA SER A 121 12.90 10.65 1.70
C SER A 121 12.25 10.33 0.35
N LYS A 122 11.34 9.35 0.28
CA LYS A 122 10.73 8.86 -0.97
C LYS A 122 9.24 9.19 -1.11
N GLY A 123 8.60 9.71 -0.07
CA GLY A 123 7.17 10.03 -0.02
C GLY A 123 6.30 8.83 0.39
N SER A 124 4.99 8.93 0.15
CA SER A 124 4.02 7.88 0.47
C SER A 124 4.18 6.59 -0.33
N GLY A 125 4.83 6.66 -1.50
CA GLY A 125 4.80 5.57 -2.49
C GLY A 125 3.39 5.33 -3.07
N ALA A 126 2.45 6.22 -2.78
CA ALA A 126 1.04 6.21 -3.16
C ALA A 126 0.60 7.61 -3.58
#